data_AF-A0A0S2ILT5-F1
#
_entry.id   AF-A0A0S2ILT5-F1
#
_cell.length_a   1.000
_cell.length_b   1.000
_cell.length_c   1.000
_cell.angle_alpha   90.00
_cell.angle_beta   90.00
_cell.angle_gamma   90.00
#
_symmetry.space_group_name_H-M   'P 1'
#
loop_
_entity.id
_entity.type
_entity.pdbx_description
1 polymer ?
#
loop_
_entity_poly.entity_id
_entity_poly.type
_entity_poly.pdbx_seq_one_letter_code
_entity_poly.pdbx_strand_id
1 'polypeptide(L)'
;MLVLNFFKTNKVMLHKSRKIFLTFFLVPFLFQCKEKDSNNNLFAGLGVGSPVITSIEPPAGSPPQTDGVAYTGTQITIKGRNFTPNSTDTIVKFNELAGTVFSITTTEIITTVPTGATAGFLTVSKVDGFCDTVNGTDGYNCSARRFYVDCYKAYSNIYGDETAINYPDSQTVKFTDDYSTKAFRSNLREAGGTILTFECDNLITVKYFSKNCTANTIGTFAAPVYNPTINFTENYAVQYFITTGKGSCKIGFQ
;
A
#
# COMPACT_ATOMS: atom_id res chain seq x y z
N MET A 1 11.67 66.84 -7.70
CA MET A 1 11.46 67.09 -9.15
C MET A 1 10.79 65.85 -9.72
N LEU A 2 9.57 65.96 -10.25
CA LEU A 2 8.69 64.82 -10.52
C LEU A 2 8.05 65.00 -11.90
N VAL A 3 8.20 64.02 -12.79
CA VAL A 3 7.60 64.01 -14.14
C VAL A 3 7.31 62.56 -14.53
N LEU A 4 6.06 62.26 -14.89
CA LEU A 4 5.71 61.55 -16.13
C LEU A 4 4.20 61.70 -16.40
N ASN A 5 3.81 61.90 -17.66
CA ASN A 5 2.45 62.28 -18.07
C ASN A 5 1.75 61.20 -18.91
N PHE A 6 0.54 60.84 -18.49
CA PHE A 6 -0.75 60.78 -19.22
C PHE A 6 -0.94 60.17 -20.65
N PHE A 7 -2.22 59.76 -20.83
CA PHE A 7 -3.03 59.50 -22.05
C PHE A 7 -3.08 58.06 -22.61
N LYS A 8 -4.19 57.58 -23.22
CA LYS A 8 -5.66 57.73 -23.02
C LYS A 8 -6.40 56.68 -23.91
N THR A 9 -7.58 56.24 -23.51
CA THR A 9 -8.43 55.21 -24.14
C THR A 9 -9.18 55.65 -25.40
N ASN A 10 -9.54 54.70 -26.31
CA ASN A 10 -10.88 54.65 -26.95
C ASN A 10 -11.23 53.36 -27.71
N LYS A 11 -12.54 53.11 -27.92
CA LYS A 11 -13.15 51.97 -28.64
C LYS A 11 -13.51 52.31 -30.10
N VAL A 12 -13.56 51.30 -30.97
CA VAL A 12 -14.35 51.31 -32.24
C VAL A 12 -15.26 50.06 -32.30
N MET A 13 -15.75 49.63 -33.47
CA MET A 13 -17.18 49.33 -33.66
C MET A 13 -17.52 48.25 -34.72
N LEU A 14 -18.78 47.83 -34.79
CA LEU A 14 -19.32 46.85 -35.75
C LEU A 14 -19.59 47.45 -37.16
N HIS A 15 -19.71 46.57 -38.18
CA HIS A 15 -20.96 46.25 -38.93
C HIS A 15 -20.79 46.03 -40.47
N LYS A 16 -21.42 44.96 -41.01
CA LYS A 16 -22.32 44.93 -42.21
C LYS A 16 -21.92 44.22 -43.53
N SER A 17 -22.31 42.93 -43.61
CA SER A 17 -23.16 42.26 -44.65
C SER A 17 -23.09 42.61 -46.16
N ARG A 18 -22.97 41.56 -47.00
CA ARG A 18 -23.55 41.47 -48.38
C ARG A 18 -23.95 40.00 -48.68
N LYS A 19 -24.99 39.75 -49.49
CA LYS A 19 -25.67 38.42 -49.66
C LYS A 19 -25.65 37.87 -51.10
N ILE A 20 -26.09 36.60 -51.27
CA ILE A 20 -26.61 35.91 -52.49
C ILE A 20 -25.47 35.35 -53.39
N PHE A 21 -25.47 34.08 -53.89
CA PHE A 21 -26.53 33.33 -54.59
C PHE A 21 -26.67 31.83 -54.19
N LEU A 22 -27.62 31.13 -54.83
CA LEU A 22 -28.31 29.89 -54.47
C LEU A 22 -27.78 28.61 -55.17
N THR A 23 -27.77 27.46 -54.48
CA THR A 23 -28.02 26.11 -55.05
C THR A 23 -28.44 25.12 -53.95
N PHE A 24 -29.07 23.99 -54.32
CA PHE A 24 -30.03 23.28 -53.46
C PHE A 24 -29.88 21.74 -53.54
N PHE A 25 -30.13 21.06 -52.40
CA PHE A 25 -30.61 19.67 -52.22
C PHE A 25 -29.69 18.44 -52.00
N LEU A 26 -30.24 17.50 -51.19
CA LEU A 26 -29.89 16.09 -50.85
C LEU A 26 -28.76 15.86 -49.80
N VAL A 27 -29.00 15.46 -48.52
CA VAL A 27 -29.60 14.22 -47.90
C VAL A 27 -28.55 13.08 -47.72
N PRO A 28 -28.48 12.30 -46.60
CA PRO A 28 -28.87 12.51 -45.19
C PRO A 28 -27.87 11.91 -44.12
N PHE A 29 -28.27 11.93 -42.84
CA PHE A 29 -28.07 10.90 -41.78
C PHE A 29 -26.67 10.41 -41.31
N LEU A 30 -26.50 10.45 -39.98
CA LEU A 30 -25.77 9.53 -39.09
C LEU A 30 -24.33 9.08 -39.46
N PHE A 31 -23.35 9.71 -38.82
CA PHE A 31 -22.18 8.99 -38.30
C PHE A 31 -22.28 8.85 -36.77
N GLN A 32 -23.07 7.86 -36.34
CA GLN A 32 -22.90 7.28 -35.03
C GLN A 32 -21.58 6.49 -35.07
N CYS A 33 -20.52 6.95 -34.40
CA CYS A 33 -19.34 6.12 -34.18
C CYS A 33 -19.72 4.98 -33.23
N LYS A 34 -20.19 3.87 -33.80
CA LYS A 34 -20.29 2.60 -33.10
C LYS A 34 -18.86 2.09 -32.91
N GLU A 35 -18.35 2.15 -31.68
CA GLU A 35 -17.11 1.44 -31.32
C GLU A 35 -17.26 -0.02 -31.74
N LYS A 36 -16.31 -0.46 -32.58
CA LYS A 36 -16.36 -1.77 -33.21
C LYS A 36 -15.58 -2.73 -32.33
N ASP A 37 -16.25 -3.28 -31.32
CA ASP A 37 -15.72 -4.37 -30.50
C ASP A 37 -15.21 -5.51 -31.40
N SER A 38 -13.88 -5.63 -31.47
CA SER A 38 -13.20 -6.58 -32.33
C SER A 38 -12.37 -7.54 -31.48
N ASN A 39 -13.02 -8.63 -31.07
CA ASN A 39 -12.38 -9.91 -30.69
C ASN A 39 -11.44 -9.92 -29.47
N ASN A 40 -11.66 -9.08 -28.45
CA ASN A 40 -10.76 -9.02 -27.29
C ASN A 40 -10.76 -10.27 -26.36
N ASN A 41 -11.67 -11.23 -26.59
CA ASN A 41 -11.84 -12.39 -25.71
C ASN A 41 -10.86 -13.55 -25.99
N LEU A 42 -10.39 -13.72 -27.23
CA LEU A 42 -9.43 -14.78 -27.55
C LEU A 42 -8.01 -14.41 -27.08
N PHE A 43 -7.62 -13.14 -27.21
CA PHE A 43 -6.33 -12.63 -26.76
C PHE A 43 -6.21 -12.66 -25.23
N ALA A 44 -7.25 -12.22 -24.51
CA ALA A 44 -7.28 -12.34 -23.04
C ALA A 44 -7.24 -13.82 -22.57
N GLY A 45 -7.92 -14.73 -23.29
CA GLY A 45 -7.91 -16.17 -23.01
C GLY A 45 -6.56 -16.86 -23.23
N LEU A 46 -5.61 -16.22 -23.92
CA LEU A 46 -4.26 -16.73 -24.19
C LEU A 46 -3.17 -16.02 -23.38
N GLY A 47 -3.51 -15.06 -22.51
CA GLY A 47 -2.53 -14.32 -21.72
C GLY A 47 -1.70 -13.30 -22.52
N VAL A 48 -2.15 -12.89 -23.71
CA VAL A 48 -1.41 -11.97 -24.60
C VAL A 48 -1.86 -10.52 -24.41
N GLY A 49 -0.90 -9.59 -24.47
CA GLY A 49 -1.01 -8.22 -23.96
C GLY A 49 -0.30 -8.03 -22.61
N SER A 50 -0.28 -6.80 -22.09
CA SER A 50 0.27 -6.53 -20.74
C SER A 50 -0.65 -7.15 -19.67
N PRO A 51 -0.09 -7.74 -18.60
CA PRO A 51 -0.86 -8.21 -17.44
C PRO A 51 -1.54 -7.02 -16.75
N VAL A 52 -2.70 -7.22 -16.14
CA VAL A 52 -3.41 -6.19 -15.36
C VAL A 52 -3.94 -6.79 -14.07
N ILE A 53 -3.56 -6.22 -12.92
CA ILE A 53 -4.05 -6.65 -11.60
C ILE A 53 -5.36 -5.93 -11.25
N THR A 54 -6.45 -6.67 -11.05
CA THR A 54 -7.76 -6.13 -10.68
C THR A 54 -8.02 -6.18 -9.17
N SER A 55 -7.56 -7.21 -8.46
CA SER A 55 -7.56 -7.28 -6.99
C SER A 55 -6.38 -8.07 -6.44
N ILE A 56 -6.07 -7.82 -5.16
CA ILE A 56 -5.16 -8.62 -4.34
C ILE A 56 -5.94 -9.00 -3.09
N GLU A 57 -6.06 -10.30 -2.83
CA GLU A 57 -6.89 -10.86 -1.77
C GLU A 57 -6.05 -11.85 -0.94
N PRO A 58 -5.79 -11.57 0.36
CA PRO A 58 -6.05 -10.31 1.07
C PRO A 58 -5.14 -9.16 0.60
N PRO A 59 -5.56 -7.88 0.73
CA PRO A 59 -4.76 -6.71 0.31
C PRO A 59 -3.54 -6.42 1.20
N ALA A 60 -3.38 -7.17 2.30
CA ALA A 60 -2.27 -7.08 3.23
C ALA A 60 -1.88 -8.48 3.73
N GLY A 61 -0.59 -8.69 4.05
CA GLY A 61 -0.07 -9.96 4.52
C GLY A 61 1.21 -9.84 5.35
N SER A 62 1.53 -10.89 6.11
CA SER A 62 2.81 -11.03 6.79
C SER A 62 3.76 -11.90 5.95
N PRO A 63 5.07 -11.62 5.90
CA PRO A 63 6.08 -12.62 5.56
C PRO A 63 6.13 -13.72 6.65
N PRO A 64 6.90 -14.81 6.43
CA PRO A 64 7.20 -15.78 7.48
C PRO A 64 7.82 -15.13 8.71
N GLN A 65 7.46 -15.62 9.91
CA GLN A 65 8.01 -15.18 11.20
C GLN A 65 8.51 -16.40 11.99
N THR A 66 9.48 -16.18 12.88
CA THR A 66 10.20 -17.24 13.61
C THR A 66 10.31 -16.98 15.12
N ASP A 67 9.52 -16.06 15.65
CA ASP A 67 9.65 -15.48 17.00
C ASP A 67 8.73 -16.16 18.04
N GLY A 68 8.52 -17.47 17.87
CA GLY A 68 7.61 -18.31 18.65
C GLY A 68 6.27 -18.60 17.95
N VAL A 69 5.93 -17.85 16.89
CA VAL A 69 4.77 -18.14 16.04
C VAL A 69 5.20 -18.93 14.81
N ALA A 70 4.58 -20.08 14.57
CA ALA A 70 4.79 -20.87 13.35
C ALA A 70 3.96 -20.30 12.19
N TYR A 71 4.52 -19.35 11.43
CA TYR A 71 3.82 -18.71 10.30
C TYR A 71 4.64 -18.80 9.00
N THR A 72 4.04 -19.35 7.94
CA THR A 72 4.70 -19.63 6.65
C THR A 72 4.63 -18.47 5.64
N GLY A 73 4.18 -17.30 6.07
CA GLY A 73 3.84 -16.18 5.19
C GLY A 73 2.41 -16.29 4.65
N THR A 74 1.78 -15.14 4.40
CA THR A 74 0.38 -15.08 3.94
C THR A 74 0.28 -15.56 2.49
N GLN A 75 -0.64 -16.49 2.22
CA GLN A 75 -1.03 -16.82 0.84
C GLN A 75 -1.89 -15.69 0.27
N ILE A 76 -1.57 -15.28 -0.95
CA ILE A 76 -2.19 -14.17 -1.67
C ILE A 76 -2.76 -14.68 -2.99
N THR A 77 -4.03 -14.42 -3.22
CA THR A 77 -4.69 -14.56 -4.52
C THR A 77 -4.68 -13.22 -5.24
N ILE A 78 -4.08 -13.17 -6.41
CA ILE A 78 -4.00 -12.00 -7.28
C ILE A 78 -4.97 -12.24 -8.44
N LYS A 79 -6.03 -11.44 -8.56
CA LYS A 79 -6.95 -11.52 -9.70
C LYS A 79 -6.60 -10.45 -10.74
N GLY A 80 -6.91 -10.75 -12.00
CA GLY A 80 -6.54 -9.90 -13.10
C GLY A 80 -6.97 -10.43 -14.46
N ARG A 81 -6.18 -10.07 -15.48
CA ARG A 81 -6.31 -10.51 -16.87
C ARG A 81 -4.95 -10.45 -17.55
N ASN A 82 -4.83 -11.17 -18.67
CA ASN A 82 -3.63 -11.23 -19.51
C ASN A 82 -2.36 -11.71 -18.78
N PHE A 83 -2.53 -12.47 -17.69
CA PHE A 83 -1.41 -13.17 -17.06
C PHE A 83 -0.94 -14.30 -18.00
N THR A 84 0.37 -14.55 -18.08
CA THR A 84 0.89 -15.69 -18.85
C THR A 84 0.62 -16.96 -18.05
N PRO A 85 -0.11 -17.98 -18.56
CA PRO A 85 -0.45 -19.20 -17.81
C PRO A 85 0.75 -20.17 -17.70
N ASN A 86 1.94 -19.63 -17.48
CA ASN A 86 3.19 -20.34 -17.23
C ASN A 86 3.98 -19.56 -16.16
N SER A 87 4.40 -20.25 -15.10
CA SER A 87 5.13 -19.66 -13.97
C SER A 87 6.59 -19.37 -14.28
N THR A 88 7.19 -19.99 -15.30
CA THR A 88 8.54 -19.58 -15.77
C THR A 88 8.51 -18.23 -16.50
N ASP A 89 7.35 -17.87 -17.04
CA ASP A 89 7.18 -16.72 -17.94
C ASP A 89 6.52 -15.52 -17.23
N THR A 90 6.26 -15.65 -15.92
CA THR A 90 5.64 -14.63 -15.06
C THR A 90 6.45 -14.42 -13.80
N ILE A 91 6.77 -13.16 -13.49
CA ILE A 91 7.46 -12.76 -12.27
C ILE A 91 6.45 -12.03 -11.38
N VAL A 92 6.34 -12.48 -10.13
CA VAL A 92 5.57 -11.78 -9.09
C VAL A 92 6.55 -11.29 -8.03
N LYS A 93 6.53 -9.99 -7.71
CA LYS A 93 7.34 -9.43 -6.62
C LYS A 93 6.49 -8.74 -5.57
N PHE A 94 6.97 -8.81 -4.33
CA PHE A 94 6.55 -8.03 -3.17
C PHE A 94 7.65 -7.00 -2.91
N ASN A 95 7.40 -5.76 -3.33
CA ASN A 95 8.43 -4.75 -3.52
C ASN A 95 9.53 -5.31 -4.45
N GLU A 96 10.78 -5.42 -4.00
CA GLU A 96 11.87 -6.01 -4.80
C GLU A 96 11.99 -7.53 -4.74
N LEU A 97 11.29 -8.19 -3.81
CA LEU A 97 11.49 -9.62 -3.51
C LEU A 97 10.50 -10.50 -4.26
N ALA A 98 11.03 -11.48 -5.01
CA ALA A 98 10.19 -12.44 -5.74
C ALA A 98 9.39 -13.34 -4.79
N GLY A 99 8.08 -13.47 -5.05
CA GLY A 99 7.21 -14.45 -4.38
C GLY A 99 7.23 -15.80 -5.10
N THR A 100 7.01 -16.88 -4.36
CA THR A 100 6.79 -18.21 -4.96
C THR A 100 5.40 -18.27 -5.59
N VAL A 101 5.31 -18.61 -6.88
CA VAL A 101 4.03 -18.82 -7.58
C VAL A 101 3.64 -20.30 -7.48
N PHE A 102 2.48 -20.59 -6.90
CA PHE A 102 1.96 -21.95 -6.74
C PHE A 102 1.03 -22.36 -7.89
N SER A 103 0.23 -21.42 -8.37
CA SER A 103 -0.61 -21.61 -9.55
C SER A 103 -0.77 -20.29 -10.31
N ILE A 104 -0.99 -20.41 -11.61
CA ILE A 104 -1.24 -19.29 -12.51
C ILE A 104 -2.21 -19.71 -13.61
N THR A 105 -3.18 -18.84 -13.87
CA THR A 105 -4.08 -18.87 -15.02
C THR A 105 -4.01 -17.51 -15.70
N THR A 106 -4.77 -17.27 -16.77
CA THR A 106 -4.81 -15.95 -17.44
C THR A 106 -5.48 -14.85 -16.61
N THR A 107 -6.19 -15.20 -15.53
CA THR A 107 -6.98 -14.28 -14.69
C THR A 107 -6.71 -14.37 -13.19
N GLU A 108 -5.94 -15.36 -12.74
CA GLU A 108 -5.63 -15.57 -11.31
C GLU A 108 -4.20 -16.10 -11.11
N ILE A 109 -3.52 -15.62 -10.08
CA ILE A 109 -2.24 -16.14 -9.58
C ILE A 109 -2.37 -16.41 -8.07
N ILE A 110 -1.90 -17.56 -7.61
CA ILE A 110 -1.73 -17.85 -6.18
C ILE A 110 -0.23 -17.81 -5.84
N THR A 111 0.14 -16.98 -4.86
CA THR A 111 1.51 -16.79 -4.39
C THR A 111 1.56 -16.69 -2.85
N THR A 112 2.74 -16.59 -2.26
CA THR A 112 2.92 -16.27 -0.82
C THR A 112 3.88 -15.09 -0.65
N VAL A 113 3.62 -14.27 0.37
CA VAL A 113 4.53 -13.19 0.80
C VAL A 113 5.89 -13.80 1.17
N PRO A 114 7.00 -13.42 0.53
CA PRO A 114 8.32 -13.99 0.78
C PRO A 114 8.97 -13.42 2.05
N THR A 115 9.94 -14.16 2.62
CA THR A 115 10.78 -13.69 3.73
C THR A 115 11.45 -12.36 3.38
N GLY A 116 11.37 -11.39 4.31
CA GLY A 116 11.97 -10.06 4.13
C GLY A 116 11.10 -9.05 3.38
N ALA A 117 9.91 -9.42 2.90
CA ALA A 117 8.98 -8.51 2.23
C ALA A 117 8.67 -7.28 3.09
N THR A 118 8.62 -6.11 2.44
CA THR A 118 8.23 -4.83 3.03
C THR A 118 6.97 -4.30 2.36
N ALA A 119 6.25 -3.39 3.02
CA ALA A 119 5.16 -2.65 2.37
C ALA A 119 5.69 -1.89 1.13
N GLY A 120 4.84 -1.73 0.12
CA GLY A 120 5.23 -1.14 -1.17
C GLY A 120 4.27 -1.52 -2.28
N PHE A 121 4.80 -1.93 -3.43
CA PHE A 121 4.01 -2.48 -4.54
C PHE A 121 4.14 -4.00 -4.62
N LEU A 122 3.02 -4.69 -4.84
CA LEU A 122 3.03 -6.02 -5.45
C LEU A 122 2.99 -5.82 -6.96
N THR A 123 3.92 -6.43 -7.69
CA THR A 123 4.00 -6.38 -9.15
C THR A 123 3.77 -7.76 -9.78
N VAL A 124 3.19 -7.77 -10.97
CA VAL A 124 3.10 -8.93 -11.85
C VAL A 124 3.63 -8.49 -13.21
N SER A 125 4.72 -9.11 -13.68
CA SER A 125 5.32 -8.84 -14.98
C SER A 125 5.57 -10.13 -15.77
N LYS A 126 5.78 -9.98 -17.08
CA LYS A 126 6.42 -11.02 -17.90
C LYS A 126 7.94 -10.98 -17.69
N VAL A 127 8.66 -11.98 -18.19
CA VAL A 127 10.13 -12.10 -18.03
C VAL A 127 10.91 -10.91 -18.62
N ASP A 128 10.40 -10.32 -19.70
CA ASP A 128 10.93 -9.12 -20.35
C ASP A 128 10.32 -7.81 -19.81
N GLY A 129 9.43 -7.90 -18.81
CA GLY A 129 8.66 -6.78 -18.32
C GLY A 129 9.41 -5.88 -17.36
N PHE A 130 9.05 -4.59 -17.37
CA PHE A 130 9.56 -3.56 -16.48
C PHE A 130 8.39 -2.79 -15.86
N CYS A 131 8.42 -2.62 -14.54
CA CYS A 131 7.39 -1.93 -13.77
C CYS A 131 7.92 -0.55 -13.33
N ASP A 132 7.27 0.55 -13.71
CA ASP A 132 7.63 1.87 -13.21
C ASP A 132 6.84 2.18 -11.94
N THR A 133 7.27 1.58 -10.83
CA THR A 133 6.72 1.81 -9.49
C THR A 133 7.13 3.16 -8.89
N VAL A 134 7.94 3.96 -9.58
CA VAL A 134 8.34 5.32 -9.17
C VAL A 134 7.32 6.34 -9.69
N ASN A 135 6.93 6.23 -10.97
CA ASN A 135 6.03 7.18 -11.62
C ASN A 135 4.58 6.68 -11.73
N GLY A 136 4.29 5.40 -11.46
CA GLY A 136 2.93 4.87 -11.57
C GLY A 136 2.71 3.45 -11.04
N THR A 137 1.71 2.79 -11.61
CA THR A 137 1.29 1.40 -11.29
C THR A 137 1.46 0.44 -12.46
N ASP A 138 2.08 0.89 -13.54
CA ASP A 138 2.12 0.18 -14.83
C ASP A 138 3.54 0.18 -15.41
N GLY A 139 3.72 -0.45 -16.56
CA GLY A 139 4.97 -0.40 -17.31
C GLY A 139 4.94 -1.29 -18.55
N TYR A 140 6.11 -1.61 -19.08
CA TYR A 140 6.21 -2.55 -20.20
C TYR A 140 5.94 -3.97 -19.70
N ASN A 141 4.94 -4.67 -20.24
CA ASN A 141 4.53 -6.01 -19.81
C ASN A 141 4.39 -6.18 -18.28
N CYS A 142 3.99 -5.14 -17.55
CA CYS A 142 3.81 -5.15 -16.09
C CYS A 142 2.55 -4.40 -15.63
N SER A 143 1.97 -4.86 -14.52
CA SER A 143 1.02 -4.11 -13.69
C SER A 143 1.39 -4.28 -12.21
N ALA A 144 1.11 -3.25 -11.41
CA ALA A 144 1.44 -3.15 -10.00
C ALA A 144 0.26 -2.60 -9.20
N ARG A 145 0.16 -2.97 -7.92
CA ARG A 145 -0.77 -2.37 -6.96
C ARG A 145 -0.11 -2.27 -5.59
N ARG A 146 -0.56 -1.33 -4.75
CA ARG A 146 -0.08 -1.23 -3.37
C ARG A 146 -0.39 -2.52 -2.61
N PHE A 147 0.60 -2.97 -1.85
CA PHE A 147 0.51 -4.10 -0.94
C PHE A 147 1.08 -3.69 0.43
N TYR A 148 0.33 -4.02 1.48
CA TYR A 148 0.69 -3.67 2.85
C TYR A 148 1.26 -4.89 3.57
N VAL A 149 2.34 -4.67 4.31
CA VAL A 149 2.85 -5.66 5.25
C VAL A 149 2.17 -5.46 6.60
N ASP A 150 1.60 -6.53 7.12
CA ASP A 150 0.87 -6.62 8.38
C ASP A 150 1.46 -7.80 9.16
N CYS A 151 2.38 -7.50 10.07
CA CYS A 151 3.08 -8.44 10.93
C CYS A 151 2.16 -9.08 11.97
N TYR A 152 1.18 -8.33 12.49
CA TYR A 152 0.25 -8.84 13.48
C TYR A 152 -0.64 -9.96 12.91
N LYS A 153 -0.85 -10.00 11.60
CA LYS A 153 -1.54 -11.10 10.90
C LYS A 153 -0.96 -12.50 11.21
N ALA A 154 0.34 -12.63 11.46
CA ALA A 154 0.94 -13.91 11.85
C ALA A 154 0.32 -14.47 13.14
N TYR A 155 -0.14 -13.58 14.03
CA TYR A 155 -0.73 -13.87 15.33
C TYR A 155 -2.24 -14.09 15.28
N SER A 156 -2.88 -14.07 14.09
CA SER A 156 -4.34 -14.25 13.95
C SER A 156 -5.18 -13.34 14.86
N ASN A 157 -4.69 -12.13 15.14
CA ASN A 157 -5.34 -11.09 15.96
C ASN A 157 -5.69 -11.51 17.42
N ILE A 158 -4.94 -12.43 18.03
CA ILE A 158 -5.24 -12.98 19.38
C ILE A 158 -5.27 -11.95 20.53
N TYR A 159 -4.73 -10.75 20.36
CA TYR A 159 -4.75 -9.67 21.35
C TYR A 159 -5.82 -8.60 21.07
N GLY A 160 -6.80 -8.91 20.21
CA GLY A 160 -7.86 -8.00 19.76
C GLY A 160 -7.39 -7.03 18.67
N ASP A 161 -8.22 -6.02 18.39
CA ASP A 161 -7.92 -5.00 17.38
C ASP A 161 -6.73 -4.11 17.78
N GLU A 162 -5.98 -3.62 16.79
CA GLU A 162 -4.86 -2.72 17.02
C GLU A 162 -5.34 -1.33 17.46
N THR A 163 -4.77 -0.83 18.56
CA THR A 163 -4.92 0.58 18.93
C THR A 163 -3.94 1.43 18.12
N ALA A 164 -4.46 2.34 17.27
CA ALA A 164 -3.66 3.17 16.38
C ALA A 164 -3.25 4.51 17.03
N ILE A 165 -1.95 4.83 17.01
CA ILE A 165 -1.39 6.05 17.62
C ILE A 165 -0.48 6.74 16.58
N ASN A 166 -0.81 7.95 16.14
CA ASN A 166 -0.08 8.63 15.08
C ASN A 166 0.90 9.64 15.67
N TYR A 167 2.12 9.75 15.15
CA TYR A 167 3.02 10.86 15.52
C TYR A 167 2.37 12.21 15.14
N PRO A 168 2.40 13.24 16.01
CA PRO A 168 3.06 13.32 17.33
C PRO A 168 2.11 13.04 18.53
N ASP A 169 0.92 12.52 18.30
CA ASP A 169 -0.11 12.29 19.32
C ASP A 169 0.34 11.24 20.36
N SER A 170 -0.34 11.23 21.51
CA SER A 170 -0.16 10.19 22.54
C SER A 170 -1.50 9.67 23.02
N GLN A 171 -1.54 8.42 23.48
CA GLN A 171 -2.75 7.78 23.97
C GLN A 171 -2.48 7.01 25.26
N THR A 172 -3.34 7.20 26.25
CA THR A 172 -3.36 6.40 27.48
C THR A 172 -4.33 5.25 27.33
N VAL A 173 -3.84 4.02 27.46
CA VAL A 173 -4.62 2.77 27.39
C VAL A 173 -4.61 2.08 28.75
N LYS A 174 -5.74 1.47 29.11
CA LYS A 174 -5.90 0.73 30.38
C LYS A 174 -5.75 -0.77 30.17
N PHE A 175 -4.94 -1.38 31.01
CA PHE A 175 -4.83 -2.82 31.19
C PHE A 175 -5.70 -3.20 32.39
N THR A 176 -6.72 -4.02 32.15
CA THR A 176 -7.76 -4.37 33.14
C THR A 176 -7.34 -5.51 34.07
N ASP A 177 -6.45 -6.36 33.57
CA ASP A 177 -6.08 -7.65 34.14
C ASP A 177 -4.56 -7.77 34.17
N ASP A 178 -4.03 -8.51 35.14
CA ASP A 178 -2.58 -8.70 35.28
C ASP A 178 -2.01 -9.58 34.18
N TYR A 179 -0.83 -9.20 33.68
CA TYR A 179 -0.14 -9.82 32.54
C TYR A 179 -0.97 -9.84 31.24
N SER A 180 -1.91 -8.90 31.09
CA SER A 180 -2.68 -8.77 29.85
C SER A 180 -1.83 -8.15 28.73
N THR A 181 -2.07 -8.61 27.50
CA THR A 181 -1.39 -8.15 26.29
C THR A 181 -2.37 -7.42 25.39
N LYS A 182 -1.94 -6.30 24.79
CA LYS A 182 -2.72 -5.54 23.80
C LYS A 182 -1.89 -5.25 22.56
N ALA A 183 -2.53 -5.19 21.40
CA ALA A 183 -1.91 -4.84 20.13
C ALA A 183 -2.06 -3.35 19.79
N PHE A 184 -1.02 -2.81 19.18
CA PHE A 184 -0.89 -1.40 18.85
C PHE A 184 -0.21 -1.22 17.49
N ARG A 185 -0.54 -0.11 16.83
CA ARG A 185 0.12 0.33 15.60
C ARG A 185 0.45 1.81 15.69
N SER A 186 1.73 2.15 15.56
CA SER A 186 2.19 3.54 15.55
C SER A 186 2.68 3.97 14.18
N ASN A 187 2.08 5.03 13.64
CA ASN A 187 2.60 5.71 12.46
C ASN A 187 3.69 6.69 12.90
N LEU A 188 4.92 6.46 12.44
CA LEU A 188 6.09 7.27 12.79
C LEU A 188 6.11 8.60 12.03
N ARG A 189 7.06 9.48 12.39
CA ARG A 189 7.28 10.75 11.71
C ARG A 189 7.73 10.54 10.26
N GLU A 190 7.24 11.38 9.35
CA GLU A 190 7.56 11.24 7.92
C GLU A 190 9.05 11.37 7.56
N ALA A 191 9.79 12.20 8.31
CA ALA A 191 11.21 12.46 8.09
C ALA A 191 11.97 12.64 9.40
N GLY A 192 13.15 12.02 9.47
CA GLY A 192 13.99 11.96 10.69
C GLY A 192 13.67 10.75 11.57
N GLY A 193 14.47 10.57 12.62
CA GLY A 193 14.18 9.54 13.63
C GLY A 193 12.94 9.85 14.45
N THR A 194 12.32 8.81 15.01
CA THR A 194 11.20 8.91 15.96
C THR A 194 11.50 8.04 17.17
N ILE A 195 11.37 8.58 18.38
CA ILE A 195 11.49 7.79 19.60
C ILE A 195 10.07 7.49 20.11
N LEU A 196 9.67 6.22 20.09
CA LEU A 196 8.43 5.75 20.71
C LEU A 196 8.66 5.62 22.23
N THR A 197 7.78 6.21 23.03
CA THR A 197 7.89 6.28 24.50
C THR A 197 6.75 5.55 25.19
N PHE A 198 7.06 4.96 26.35
CA PHE A 198 6.10 4.25 27.20
C PHE A 198 6.17 4.81 28.62
N GLU A 199 5.04 5.29 29.13
CA GLU A 199 4.86 5.81 30.48
C GLU A 199 3.76 4.98 31.16
N CYS A 200 4.13 3.88 31.82
CA CYS A 200 3.21 2.91 32.38
C CYS A 200 3.25 2.86 33.91
N ASP A 201 2.12 2.54 34.54
CA ASP A 201 2.00 2.36 36.00
C ASP A 201 2.79 1.14 36.52
N ASN A 202 3.07 0.16 35.63
CA ASN A 202 3.74 -1.11 35.93
C ASN A 202 4.93 -1.36 34.99
N LEU A 203 5.79 -2.32 35.36
CA LEU A 203 6.81 -2.86 34.45
C LEU A 203 6.15 -3.50 33.22
N ILE A 204 6.80 -3.40 32.06
CA ILE A 204 6.28 -3.88 30.77
C ILE A 204 7.25 -4.81 30.06
N THR A 205 6.71 -5.64 29.17
CA THR A 205 7.44 -6.20 28.03
C THR A 205 6.83 -5.61 26.76
N VAL A 206 7.68 -5.18 25.81
CA VAL A 206 7.24 -4.70 24.49
C VAL A 206 7.84 -5.58 23.42
N LYS A 207 6.99 -6.32 22.68
CA LYS A 207 7.38 -6.99 21.43
C LYS A 207 7.03 -6.05 20.27
N TYR A 208 7.98 -5.75 19.40
CA TYR A 208 7.76 -4.85 18.26
C TYR A 208 8.37 -5.40 16.97
N PHE A 209 7.80 -5.05 15.83
CA PHE A 209 8.20 -5.58 14.53
C PHE A 209 8.92 -4.52 13.69
N SER A 210 9.99 -4.93 13.00
CA SER A 210 10.59 -4.15 11.91
C SER A 210 9.65 -4.08 10.69
N LYS A 211 9.99 -3.23 9.71
CA LYS A 211 9.25 -3.11 8.42
C LYS A 211 9.12 -4.40 7.60
N ASN A 212 9.88 -5.44 7.94
CA ASN A 212 9.84 -6.77 7.32
C ASN A 212 9.43 -7.88 8.31
N CYS A 213 8.76 -7.50 9.41
CA CYS A 213 8.25 -8.36 10.46
C CYS A 213 9.28 -9.22 11.20
N THR A 214 10.53 -8.77 11.26
CA THR A 214 11.48 -9.30 12.24
C THR A 214 11.08 -8.79 13.62
N ALA A 215 10.71 -9.71 14.50
CA ALA A 215 10.32 -9.36 15.86
C ALA A 215 11.54 -9.03 16.72
N ASN A 216 11.39 -8.02 17.56
CA ASN A 216 12.33 -7.60 18.58
C ASN A 216 11.58 -7.48 19.91
N THR A 217 12.26 -7.50 21.04
CA THR A 217 11.60 -7.42 22.36
C THR A 217 12.45 -6.63 23.35
N ILE A 218 11.82 -5.70 24.08
CA ILE A 218 12.42 -5.01 25.23
C ILE A 218 11.74 -5.51 26.50
N GLY A 219 12.56 -5.88 27.49
CA GLY A 219 12.15 -6.66 28.64
C GLY A 219 11.83 -8.11 28.28
N THR A 220 11.54 -8.92 29.29
CA THR A 220 10.99 -10.27 29.13
C THR A 220 10.00 -10.53 30.26
N PHE A 221 9.21 -11.60 30.17
CA PHE A 221 8.34 -12.02 31.27
C PHE A 221 9.10 -12.22 32.61
N ALA A 222 10.35 -12.70 32.54
CA ALA A 222 11.21 -12.91 33.72
C ALA A 222 11.97 -11.64 34.17
N ALA A 223 12.09 -10.64 33.31
CA ALA A 223 12.78 -9.38 33.56
C ALA A 223 12.10 -8.23 32.79
N PRO A 224 10.89 -7.80 33.21
CA PRO A 224 10.18 -6.70 32.56
C PRO A 224 10.83 -5.36 32.94
N VAL A 225 10.66 -4.35 32.08
CA VAL A 225 11.36 -3.06 32.18
C VAL A 225 10.41 -1.93 32.57
N TYR A 226 10.94 -0.90 33.24
CA TYR A 226 10.19 0.31 33.54
C TYR A 226 10.41 1.35 32.45
N ASN A 227 9.31 1.88 31.88
CA ASN A 227 9.28 2.99 30.93
C ASN A 227 10.42 2.99 29.88
N PRO A 228 10.55 1.93 29.06
CA PRO A 228 11.53 1.88 27.98
C PRO A 228 11.21 2.91 26.89
N THR A 229 12.16 3.09 25.97
CA THR A 229 11.95 3.80 24.71
C THR A 229 12.43 2.94 23.55
N ILE A 230 11.87 3.15 22.35
CA ILE A 230 12.32 2.49 21.12
C ILE A 230 12.63 3.57 20.08
N ASN A 231 13.89 3.62 19.64
CA ASN A 231 14.33 4.56 18.61
C ASN A 231 14.18 3.92 17.21
N PHE A 232 13.42 4.57 16.34
CA PHE A 232 13.25 4.19 14.94
C PHE A 232 13.93 5.21 14.03
N THR A 233 14.83 4.74 13.17
CA THR A 233 15.55 5.54 12.16
C THR A 233 14.87 5.56 10.79
N GLU A 234 13.84 4.74 10.60
CA GLU A 234 13.09 4.59 9.35
C GLU A 234 11.61 4.91 9.59
N ASN A 235 10.96 5.56 8.62
CA ASN A 235 9.52 5.79 8.64
C ASN A 235 8.76 4.56 8.12
N TYR A 236 7.97 3.93 8.99
CA TYR A 236 6.95 2.93 8.65
C TYR A 236 5.89 2.86 9.76
N ALA A 237 4.78 2.16 9.50
CA ALA A 237 3.80 1.84 10.53
C ALA A 237 4.32 0.68 11.40
N VAL A 238 4.78 0.98 12.61
CA VAL A 238 5.28 -0.02 13.57
C VAL A 238 4.10 -0.72 14.21
N GLN A 239 4.03 -2.05 14.10
CA GLN A 239 3.15 -2.86 14.94
C GLN A 239 3.91 -3.36 16.17
N TYR A 240 3.24 -3.41 17.31
CA TYR A 240 3.82 -3.87 18.57
C TYR A 240 2.76 -4.32 19.56
N PHE A 241 3.18 -5.17 20.51
CA PHE A 241 2.37 -5.62 21.63
C PHE A 241 3.01 -5.16 22.93
N ILE A 242 2.18 -4.70 23.87
CA ILE A 242 2.60 -4.41 25.24
C ILE A 242 1.94 -5.45 26.15
N THR A 243 2.75 -6.11 26.98
CA THR A 243 2.30 -6.99 28.07
C THR A 243 2.66 -6.34 29.40
N THR A 244 1.67 -6.16 30.29
CA THR A 244 1.89 -5.54 31.61
C THR A 244 0.82 -5.93 32.64
N GLY A 245 1.02 -5.52 33.90
CA GLY A 245 0.06 -5.65 34.99
C GLY A 245 -1.09 -4.65 34.89
N LYS A 246 -2.12 -4.84 35.71
CA LYS A 246 -3.30 -3.97 35.75
C LYS A 246 -2.93 -2.53 36.08
N GLY A 247 -3.29 -1.60 35.20
CA GLY A 247 -2.93 -0.19 35.31
C GLY A 247 -3.15 0.58 34.01
N SER A 248 -2.62 1.79 33.96
CA SER A 248 -2.58 2.64 32.76
C SER A 248 -1.21 2.54 32.11
N CYS A 249 -1.16 2.67 30.78
CA CYS A 249 0.06 3.07 30.09
C CYS A 249 -0.24 4.13 29.03
N LYS A 250 0.50 5.25 29.10
CA LYS A 250 0.55 6.27 28.07
C LYS A 250 1.66 5.93 27.08
N ILE A 251 1.30 5.91 25.81
CA ILE A 251 2.20 5.65 24.69
C ILE A 251 2.24 6.91 23.85
N GLY A 252 3.44 7.37 23.50
CA GLY A 252 3.64 8.63 22.76
C GLY A 252 4.98 8.67 22.07
N PHE A 253 5.44 9.88 21.73
CA PHE A 253 6.66 10.09 20.96
C PHE A 253 7.54 11.21 21.51
N GLN A 254 8.83 11.16 21.15
CA GLN A 254 9.83 12.22 21.27
C GLN A 254 10.51 12.43 19.91
#